data_AF-A0A2X2DIW4-F1
#
_entry.id   AF-A0A2X2DIW4-F1
#
_cell.length_a   1.000
_cell.length_b   1.000
_cell.length_c   1.000
_cell.angle_alpha   90.00
_cell.angle_beta   90.00
_cell.angle_gamma   90.00
#
_symmetry.space_group_name_H-M   'P 1'
#
loop_
_entity.id
_entity.type
_entity.pdbx_description
1 polymer ?
#
loop_
_entity_poly.entity_id
_entity_poly.type
_entity_poly.pdbx_seq_one_letter_code
_entity_poly.pdbx_strand_id
1 'polypeptide(L)'
;MQCGWGKKYFGLDDQTVMLIGAGSSICGAAAVMATEPVVKAQASQVAVAVSTVVIFGTIGIFLYPWFFHLNAFAGWLPFSEETFGIFAGSTIHEVAQVVAVGHSISPDAENAAVISKMIRVMMLAPFLIILSTYISKKGRKTVGATTEKSPITIPWFAVFFILMAGFNSFNLIPAAIVSYIVTIDTILLAMAMVALGLTTHISAIRQAGVKPLLLALFLFFWLTLGGAAINIFIQSVLM
;
A
#
# COMPACT_ATOMS: atom_id res chain seq x y z
N MET A 1 0.50 9.42 14.51
CA MET A 1 1.93 9.61 14.86
C MET A 1 2.73 10.33 13.77
N GLN A 2 2.51 10.06 12.49
CA GLN A 2 3.29 10.61 11.35
C GLN A 2 3.30 12.15 11.23
N CYS A 3 2.16 12.84 11.38
CA CYS A 3 2.10 14.31 11.23
C CYS A 3 3.00 15.09 12.19
N GLY A 4 3.24 14.60 13.41
CA GLY A 4 4.06 15.29 14.39
C GLY A 4 5.57 15.13 14.13
N TRP A 5 5.98 13.92 13.75
CA TRP A 5 7.39 13.58 13.52
C TRP A 5 7.90 14.10 12.17
N GLY A 6 7.10 13.95 11.11
CA GLY A 6 7.42 14.49 9.77
C GLY A 6 7.71 15.99 9.80
N LYS A 7 6.90 16.74 10.55
CA LYS A 7 7.04 18.19 10.70
C LYS A 7 8.22 18.58 11.58
N LYS A 8 8.36 17.93 12.76
CA LYS A 8 9.37 18.29 13.76
C LYS A 8 10.79 17.93 13.33
N TYR A 9 10.98 16.79 12.67
CA TYR A 9 12.31 16.28 12.32
C TYR A 9 12.71 16.54 10.86
N PHE A 10 11.76 16.57 9.92
CA PHE A 10 12.06 16.76 8.50
C PHE A 10 11.67 18.14 7.96
N GLY A 11 10.93 18.94 8.72
CA GLY A 11 10.50 20.29 8.31
C GLY A 11 9.60 20.27 7.07
N LEU A 12 8.81 19.21 6.91
CA LEU A 12 7.84 19.04 5.82
C LEU A 12 6.49 19.68 6.19
N ASP A 13 5.76 20.13 5.18
CA ASP A 13 4.40 20.62 5.35
C ASP A 13 3.42 19.50 5.71
N ASP A 14 2.28 19.87 6.32
CA ASP A 14 1.29 18.91 6.83
C ASP A 14 0.73 18.01 5.70
N GLN A 15 0.59 18.53 4.48
CA GLN A 15 -0.03 17.83 3.35
C GLN A 15 0.92 16.76 2.81
N THR A 16 2.18 17.11 2.57
CA THR A 16 3.22 16.15 2.14
C THR A 16 3.36 15.00 3.14
N VAL A 17 3.36 15.29 4.46
CA VAL A 17 3.46 14.25 5.49
C VAL A 17 2.21 13.36 5.51
N MET A 18 1.01 13.93 5.37
CA MET A 18 -0.23 13.16 5.32
C MET A 18 -0.31 12.29 4.07
N LEU A 19 0.09 12.80 2.92
CA LEU A 19 0.09 12.07 1.65
C LEU A 19 1.08 10.90 1.67
N ILE A 20 2.32 11.14 2.09
CA ILE A 20 3.34 10.07 2.20
C ILE A 20 2.88 9.01 3.23
N GLY A 21 2.35 9.45 4.37
CA GLY A 21 1.81 8.53 5.38
C GLY A 21 0.66 7.68 4.85
N ALA A 22 -0.32 8.28 4.17
CA ALA A 22 -1.45 7.57 3.57
C ALA A 22 -0.99 6.58 2.47
N GLY A 23 -0.10 7.04 1.59
CA GLY A 23 0.48 6.22 0.52
C GLY A 23 1.21 4.99 1.05
N SER A 24 2.14 5.18 1.99
CA SER A 24 2.92 4.08 2.56
C SER A 24 2.07 3.09 3.36
N SER A 25 1.02 3.56 4.06
CA SER A 25 0.26 2.73 5.00
C SER A 25 -0.91 1.95 4.39
N ILE A 26 -1.44 2.34 3.23
CA ILE A 26 -2.67 1.74 2.67
C ILE A 26 -2.40 1.03 1.34
N CYS A 27 -2.55 1.74 0.22
CA CYS A 27 -2.49 1.16 -1.13
C CYS A 27 -1.60 1.94 -2.10
N GLY A 28 -0.67 2.74 -1.58
CA GLY A 28 0.31 3.45 -2.40
C GLY A 28 -0.31 4.63 -3.14
N ALA A 29 -0.07 4.73 -4.45
CA ALA A 29 -0.50 5.89 -5.24
C ALA A 29 -2.02 6.13 -5.17
N ALA A 30 -2.82 5.07 -5.16
CA ALA A 30 -4.27 5.19 -5.04
C ALA A 30 -4.71 5.86 -3.71
N ALA A 31 -4.01 5.57 -2.61
CA ALA A 31 -4.28 6.23 -1.32
C ALA A 31 -3.85 7.70 -1.35
N VAL A 32 -2.73 8.01 -2.01
CA VAL A 32 -2.27 9.39 -2.20
C VAL A 32 -3.31 10.21 -2.96
N MET A 33 -3.79 9.70 -4.11
CA MET A 33 -4.79 10.38 -4.94
C MET A 33 -6.14 10.52 -4.23
N ALA A 34 -6.57 9.52 -3.46
CA ALA A 34 -7.81 9.62 -2.70
C ALA A 34 -7.71 10.60 -1.51
N THR A 35 -6.50 10.81 -0.99
CA THR A 35 -6.23 11.71 0.14
C THR A 35 -6.05 13.17 -0.32
N GLU A 36 -5.49 13.38 -1.52
CA GLU A 36 -5.26 14.68 -2.16
C GLU A 36 -6.40 15.70 -1.99
N PRO A 37 -7.66 15.39 -2.38
CA PRO A 37 -8.76 16.36 -2.28
C PRO A 37 -9.17 16.63 -0.82
N VAL A 38 -8.93 15.67 0.09
CA VAL A 38 -9.27 15.78 1.52
C VAL A 38 -8.31 16.73 2.24
N VAL A 39 -7.03 16.68 1.90
CA VAL A 39 -5.99 17.56 2.47
C VAL A 39 -5.74 18.83 1.65
N LYS A 40 -6.41 18.96 0.49
CA LYS A 40 -6.26 20.06 -0.47
C LYS A 40 -4.81 20.26 -0.90
N ALA A 41 -4.12 19.16 -1.22
CA ALA A 41 -2.71 19.18 -1.57
C ALA A 41 -2.48 19.73 -2.99
N GLN A 42 -1.29 20.27 -3.21
CA GLN A 42 -0.85 20.69 -4.54
C GLN A 42 -0.35 19.48 -5.34
N ALA A 43 -0.47 19.54 -6.67
CA ALA A 43 -0.01 18.48 -7.57
C ALA A 43 1.48 18.12 -7.38
N SER A 44 2.33 19.08 -7.00
CA SER A 44 3.74 18.82 -6.68
C SER A 44 3.90 17.90 -5.46
N GLN A 45 3.12 18.10 -4.40
CA GLN A 45 3.15 17.28 -3.18
C GLN A 45 2.63 15.85 -3.45
N VAL A 46 1.61 15.75 -4.30
CA VAL A 46 1.08 14.46 -4.78
C VAL A 46 2.15 13.71 -5.56
N ALA A 47 2.81 14.38 -6.51
CA ALA A 47 3.88 13.79 -7.30
C ALA A 47 5.04 13.32 -6.42
N VAL A 48 5.44 14.12 -5.41
CA VAL A 48 6.44 13.72 -4.41
C VAL A 48 6.01 12.47 -3.66
N ALA A 49 4.79 12.44 -3.12
CA ALA A 49 4.29 11.31 -2.35
C ALA A 49 4.20 10.03 -3.19
N VAL A 50 3.62 10.11 -4.39
CA VAL A 50 3.56 8.98 -5.34
C VAL A 50 4.97 8.49 -5.68
N SER A 51 5.92 9.40 -5.94
CA SER A 51 7.30 9.02 -6.25
C SER A 51 7.94 8.22 -5.10
N THR A 52 7.73 8.64 -3.85
CA THR A 52 8.28 7.89 -2.70
C THR A 52 7.70 6.48 -2.60
N VAL A 53 6.39 6.32 -2.80
CA VAL A 53 5.71 5.03 -2.82
C VAL A 53 6.28 4.12 -3.91
N VAL A 54 6.44 4.64 -5.11
CA VAL A 54 6.95 3.87 -6.27
C VAL A 54 8.39 3.45 -6.02
N ILE A 55 9.26 4.34 -5.53
CA ILE A 55 10.68 4.03 -5.27
C ILE A 55 10.80 2.92 -4.23
N PHE A 56 10.21 3.10 -3.05
CA PHE A 56 10.35 2.12 -1.96
C PHE A 56 9.61 0.82 -2.24
N GLY A 57 8.47 0.89 -2.93
CA GLY A 57 7.77 -0.28 -3.39
C GLY A 57 8.54 -1.07 -4.45
N THR A 58 9.20 -0.39 -5.39
CA THR A 58 10.08 -1.02 -6.38
C THR A 58 11.29 -1.68 -5.72
N ILE A 59 11.92 -1.00 -4.74
CA ILE A 59 12.96 -1.62 -3.90
C ILE A 59 12.41 -2.86 -3.21
N GLY A 60 11.17 -2.80 -2.71
CA GLY A 60 10.47 -3.93 -2.09
C GLY A 60 10.33 -5.15 -2.99
N ILE A 61 10.10 -4.96 -4.30
CA ILE A 61 9.99 -6.08 -5.27
C ILE A 61 11.20 -7.00 -5.21
N PHE A 62 12.41 -6.43 -5.08
CA PHE A 62 13.65 -7.22 -5.03
C PHE A 62 14.02 -7.60 -3.60
N LEU A 63 13.80 -6.70 -2.64
CA LEU A 63 14.24 -6.89 -1.26
C LEU A 63 13.47 -8.00 -0.55
N TYR A 64 12.16 -8.14 -0.81
CA TYR A 64 11.32 -9.13 -0.11
C TYR A 64 11.64 -10.57 -0.52
N PRO A 65 11.69 -10.94 -1.81
CA PRO A 65 12.09 -12.29 -2.21
C PRO A 65 13.52 -12.61 -1.76
N TRP A 66 14.44 -11.64 -1.88
CA TRP A 66 15.80 -11.80 -1.36
C TRP A 66 15.81 -12.12 0.14
N PHE A 67 15.02 -11.38 0.93
CA PHE A 67 14.89 -11.61 2.36
C PHE A 67 14.22 -12.96 2.69
N PHE A 68 13.21 -13.39 1.92
CA PHE A 68 12.58 -14.70 2.09
C PHE A 68 13.59 -15.84 1.92
N HIS A 69 14.34 -15.84 0.81
CA HIS A 69 15.34 -16.88 0.55
C HIS A 69 16.49 -16.85 1.57
N LEU A 70 16.91 -15.66 2.00
CA LEU A 70 17.92 -15.52 3.06
C LEU A 70 17.41 -16.09 4.40
N ASN A 71 16.15 -15.80 4.76
CA ASN A 71 15.53 -16.35 5.95
C ASN A 71 15.35 -17.87 5.88
N ALA A 72 15.01 -18.41 4.71
CA ALA A 72 14.90 -19.85 4.49
C ALA A 72 16.24 -20.57 4.71
N PHE A 73 17.37 -19.93 4.38
CA PHE A 73 18.71 -20.47 4.66
C PHE A 73 19.10 -20.33 6.15
N ALA A 74 18.82 -19.17 6.75
CA ALA A 74 19.33 -18.83 8.08
C ALA A 74 18.41 -19.26 9.24
N GLY A 75 17.13 -19.50 8.98
CA GLY A 75 16.14 -19.94 9.97
C GLY A 75 15.84 -18.91 11.06
N TRP A 76 16.01 -17.60 10.79
CA TRP A 76 15.85 -16.55 11.81
C TRP A 76 14.40 -16.33 12.24
N LEU A 77 13.46 -16.49 11.30
CA LEU A 77 12.03 -16.25 11.50
C LEU A 77 11.20 -17.46 11.07
N PRO A 78 10.13 -17.81 11.81
CA PRO A 78 9.24 -18.93 11.49
C PRO A 78 8.24 -18.57 10.39
N PHE A 79 8.71 -18.06 9.25
CA PHE A 79 7.86 -17.76 8.11
C PHE A 79 7.67 -18.99 7.22
N SER A 80 6.42 -19.44 7.11
CA SER A 80 5.94 -20.23 5.98
C SER A 80 5.74 -19.34 4.74
N GLU A 81 5.54 -19.93 3.57
CA GLU A 81 5.21 -19.19 2.35
C GLU A 81 3.94 -18.34 2.51
N GLU A 82 2.88 -18.91 3.08
CA GLU A 82 1.61 -18.21 3.33
C GLU A 82 1.81 -17.03 4.29
N THR A 83 2.50 -17.23 5.41
CA THR A 83 2.70 -16.20 6.44
C THR A 83 3.67 -15.11 5.97
N PHE A 84 4.64 -15.47 5.14
CA PHE A 84 5.43 -14.49 4.41
C PHE A 84 4.57 -13.70 3.43
N GLY A 85 3.63 -14.34 2.73
CA GLY A 85 2.64 -13.68 1.90
C GLY A 85 1.84 -12.64 2.68
N ILE A 86 1.29 -13.02 3.84
CA ILE A 86 0.56 -12.08 4.74
C ILE A 86 1.46 -10.89 5.11
N PHE A 87 2.72 -11.15 5.49
CA PHE A 87 3.71 -10.12 5.79
C PHE A 87 3.97 -9.18 4.60
N ALA A 88 4.22 -9.73 3.42
CA ALA A 88 4.45 -8.96 2.19
C ALA A 88 3.22 -8.10 1.86
N GLY A 89 2.01 -8.67 1.88
CA GLY A 89 0.76 -7.95 1.66
C GLY A 89 0.50 -6.84 2.69
N SER A 90 0.90 -7.05 3.94
CA SER A 90 0.67 -6.09 5.02
C SER A 90 1.66 -4.93 5.06
N THR A 91 2.76 -5.01 4.31
CA THR A 91 3.88 -4.04 4.40
C THR A 91 4.29 -3.41 3.08
N ILE A 92 4.15 -4.12 1.95
CA ILE A 92 4.43 -3.55 0.62
C ILE A 92 3.39 -2.49 0.27
N HIS A 93 3.81 -1.48 -0.49
CA HIS A 93 3.08 -0.23 -0.68
C HIS A 93 1.98 -0.35 -1.72
N GLU A 94 2.16 -1.10 -2.81
CA GLU A 94 1.16 -1.25 -3.88
C GLU A 94 0.78 -2.70 -4.19
N VAL A 95 -0.41 -2.86 -4.79
CA VAL A 95 -1.00 -4.16 -5.11
C VAL A 95 -0.14 -4.92 -6.12
N ALA A 96 0.27 -4.26 -7.19
CA ALA A 96 1.03 -4.93 -8.24
C ALA A 96 2.43 -5.36 -7.77
N GLN A 97 3.05 -4.59 -6.86
CA GLN A 97 4.30 -4.97 -6.22
C GLN A 97 4.11 -6.19 -5.31
N VAL A 98 2.99 -6.26 -4.59
CA VAL A 98 2.62 -7.42 -3.77
C VAL A 98 2.45 -8.67 -4.62
N VAL A 99 1.73 -8.56 -5.75
CA VAL A 99 1.57 -9.67 -6.70
C VAL A 99 2.92 -10.12 -7.22
N ALA A 100 3.78 -9.19 -7.67
CA ALA A 100 5.11 -9.53 -8.18
C ALA A 100 5.97 -10.26 -7.14
N VAL A 101 5.97 -9.80 -5.88
CA VAL A 101 6.71 -10.45 -4.79
C VAL A 101 6.14 -11.83 -4.48
N GLY A 102 4.82 -11.93 -4.28
CA GLY A 102 4.18 -13.19 -3.95
C GLY A 102 4.37 -14.24 -5.03
N HIS A 103 4.16 -13.85 -6.29
CA HIS A 103 4.33 -14.71 -7.46
C HIS A 103 5.76 -15.26 -7.59
N SER A 104 6.76 -14.46 -7.21
CA SER A 104 8.17 -14.90 -7.24
C SER A 104 8.53 -15.92 -6.15
N ILE A 105 7.66 -16.11 -5.16
CA ILE A 105 7.87 -17.02 -4.03
C ILE A 105 7.08 -18.30 -4.24
N SER A 106 5.74 -18.21 -4.23
CA SER A 106 4.85 -19.34 -4.49
C SER A 106 3.40 -18.89 -4.69
N PRO A 107 2.53 -19.74 -5.27
CA PRO A 107 1.10 -19.44 -5.40
C PRO A 107 0.41 -19.16 -4.06
N ASP A 108 0.80 -19.85 -2.99
CA ASP A 108 0.22 -19.65 -1.66
C ASP A 108 0.65 -18.31 -1.05
N ALA A 109 1.92 -17.94 -1.23
CA ALA A 109 2.41 -16.62 -0.83
C ALA A 109 1.71 -15.50 -1.61
N GLU A 110 1.52 -15.66 -2.93
CA GLU A 110 0.79 -14.71 -3.78
C GLU A 110 -0.65 -14.49 -3.30
N ASN A 111 -1.40 -15.58 -3.13
CA ASN A 111 -2.79 -15.52 -2.68
C ASN A 111 -2.91 -14.82 -1.32
N ALA A 112 -2.10 -15.25 -0.34
CA ALA A 112 -2.11 -14.67 0.99
C ALA A 112 -1.72 -13.17 0.98
N ALA A 113 -0.74 -12.80 0.15
CA ALA A 113 -0.29 -11.42 0.04
C ALA A 113 -1.34 -10.52 -0.60
N VAL A 114 -1.98 -10.96 -1.68
CA VAL A 114 -3.05 -10.21 -2.35
C VAL A 114 -4.24 -10.03 -1.42
N ILE A 115 -4.67 -11.09 -0.72
CA ILE A 115 -5.78 -11.01 0.25
C ILE A 115 -5.45 -10.00 1.36
N SER A 116 -4.29 -10.12 2.00
CA SER A 116 -3.81 -9.19 3.05
C SER A 116 -3.77 -7.74 2.53
N LYS A 117 -3.29 -7.54 1.31
CA LYS A 117 -3.23 -6.22 0.67
C LYS A 117 -4.61 -5.64 0.38
N MET A 118 -5.55 -6.46 -0.09
CA MET A 118 -6.92 -6.02 -0.38
C MET A 118 -7.67 -5.59 0.89
N ILE A 119 -7.46 -6.29 2.00
CA ILE A 119 -8.01 -5.88 3.30
C ILE A 119 -7.52 -4.46 3.66
N ARG A 120 -6.23 -4.18 3.48
CA ARG A 120 -5.68 -2.81 3.69
C ARG A 120 -6.29 -1.79 2.73
N VAL A 121 -6.47 -2.14 1.46
CA VAL A 121 -7.11 -1.25 0.46
C VAL A 121 -8.53 -0.89 0.89
N MET A 122 -9.29 -1.83 1.45
CA MET A 122 -10.64 -1.56 1.99
C MET A 122 -10.62 -0.61 3.18
N MET A 123 -9.53 -0.58 3.96
CA MET A 123 -9.34 0.40 5.03
C MET A 123 -9.15 1.84 4.54
N LEU A 124 -9.05 2.07 3.21
CA LEU A 124 -9.02 3.42 2.66
C LEU A 124 -10.29 4.21 2.99
N ALA A 125 -11.47 3.59 2.86
CA ALA A 125 -12.74 4.25 3.17
C ALA A 125 -12.83 4.73 4.63
N PRO A 126 -12.61 3.88 5.66
CA PRO A 126 -12.60 4.34 7.05
C PRO A 126 -11.47 5.33 7.32
N PHE A 127 -10.29 5.18 6.68
CA PHE A 127 -9.20 6.14 6.81
C PHE A 127 -9.61 7.56 6.35
N LEU A 128 -10.25 7.69 5.18
CA LEU A 128 -10.66 9.00 4.65
C LEU A 128 -11.74 9.66 5.52
N ILE A 129 -12.65 8.87 6.10
CA ILE A 129 -13.64 9.37 7.06
C ILE A 129 -12.95 9.92 8.33
N ILE A 130 -11.98 9.18 8.88
CA ILE A 130 -11.22 9.62 10.05
C ILE A 130 -10.40 10.88 9.72
N LEU A 131 -9.76 10.92 8.56
CA LEU A 131 -8.94 12.05 8.14
C LEU A 131 -9.77 13.32 7.90
N SER A 132 -10.89 13.21 7.17
CA SER A 132 -11.79 14.34 6.90
C SER A 132 -12.38 14.92 8.19
N THR A 133 -12.77 14.06 9.14
CA THR A 133 -13.27 14.50 10.45
C THR A 133 -12.18 15.14 11.30
N TYR A 134 -10.94 14.62 11.27
CA TYR A 134 -9.80 15.21 11.97
C TYR A 134 -9.47 16.62 11.45
N ILE A 135 -9.42 16.81 10.12
CA ILE A 135 -9.14 18.11 9.50
C ILE A 135 -10.28 19.10 9.79
N SER A 136 -11.53 18.66 9.69
CA SER A 136 -12.70 19.49 10.00
C SER A 136 -12.72 19.97 11.45
N LYS A 137 -12.28 19.13 12.41
CA LYS A 137 -12.15 19.52 13.82
C LYS A 137 -11.00 20.52 14.04
N LYS A 138 -9.88 20.37 13.33
CA LYS A 138 -8.73 21.29 13.42
C LYS A 138 -9.01 22.66 12.77
N GLY A 139 -9.84 22.69 11.71
CA GLY A 139 -10.27 23.91 11.02
C GLY A 139 -11.41 24.68 11.70
N ARG A 140 -12.12 24.09 12.67
CA ARG A 140 -13.27 24.69 13.39
C ARG A 140 -12.90 25.78 14.42
N LYS A 141 -11.78 26.48 14.25
CA LYS A 141 -11.50 27.75 14.97
C LYS A 141 -12.12 28.98 14.29
N THR A 142 -12.77 28.83 13.14
CA THR A 142 -13.54 29.91 12.49
C THR A 142 -15.01 29.51 12.33
N VAL A 143 -15.87 30.37 12.86
CA VAL A 143 -17.34 30.27 12.89
C VAL A 143 -17.90 30.26 11.46
N GLY A 144 -18.82 29.34 11.15
CA GLY A 144 -19.82 29.54 10.08
C GLY A 144 -19.73 28.75 8.77
N ALA A 145 -18.96 27.66 8.65
CA ALA A 145 -18.93 26.87 7.40
C ALA A 145 -19.85 25.63 7.42
N THR A 146 -20.72 25.54 6.42
CA THR A 146 -21.60 24.41 6.11
C THR A 146 -20.85 23.09 6.09
N THR A 147 -21.44 22.06 6.70
CA THR A 147 -20.87 20.70 6.75
C THR A 147 -21.00 20.08 5.37
N GLU A 148 -20.07 20.37 4.46
CA GLU A 148 -19.94 19.60 3.22
C GLU A 148 -19.55 18.17 3.61
N LYS A 149 -20.50 17.24 3.41
CA LYS A 149 -20.27 15.81 3.61
C LYS A 149 -19.13 15.39 2.69
N SER A 150 -17.97 15.07 3.25
CA SER A 150 -16.89 14.48 2.48
C SER A 150 -17.43 13.19 1.84
N PRO A 151 -17.44 13.07 0.50
CA PRO A 151 -18.01 11.91 -0.16
C PRO A 151 -17.24 10.67 0.28
N ILE A 152 -17.97 9.65 0.76
CA ILE A 152 -17.37 8.36 1.08
C ILE A 152 -16.94 7.72 -0.24
N THR A 153 -15.66 7.79 -0.55
CA THR A 153 -15.10 7.12 -1.72
C THR A 153 -14.91 5.65 -1.40
N ILE A 154 -15.89 4.82 -1.76
CA ILE A 154 -15.77 3.37 -1.71
C ILE A 154 -14.87 2.94 -2.88
N PRO A 155 -13.79 2.20 -2.65
CA PRO A 155 -12.97 1.67 -3.73
C PRO A 155 -13.74 0.56 -4.45
N TRP A 156 -14.48 0.93 -5.51
CA TRP A 156 -15.28 -0.02 -6.30
C TRP A 156 -14.47 -1.22 -6.78
N PHE A 157 -13.18 -1.03 -7.11
CA PHE A 157 -12.25 -2.11 -7.41
C PHE A 157 -12.20 -3.19 -6.30
N ALA A 158 -12.11 -2.79 -5.03
CA ALA A 158 -12.07 -3.75 -3.91
C ALA A 158 -13.42 -4.47 -3.73
N VAL A 159 -14.54 -3.80 -4.03
CA VAL A 159 -15.87 -4.42 -4.03
C VAL A 159 -15.95 -5.49 -5.11
N PHE A 160 -15.54 -5.18 -6.34
CA PHE A 160 -15.49 -6.16 -7.43
C PHE A 160 -14.52 -7.31 -7.12
N PHE A 161 -13.38 -7.04 -6.49
CA PHE A 161 -12.46 -8.07 -6.03
C PHE A 161 -13.13 -9.04 -5.05
N ILE A 162 -13.81 -8.55 -4.01
CA ILE A 162 -14.53 -9.41 -3.04
C ILE A 162 -15.60 -10.24 -3.75
N LEU A 163 -16.38 -9.60 -4.62
CA LEU A 163 -17.46 -10.28 -5.35
C LEU A 163 -16.91 -11.40 -6.24
N MET A 164 -15.81 -11.14 -6.98
CA MET A 164 -15.19 -12.15 -7.82
C MET A 164 -14.49 -13.24 -7.02
N ALA A 165 -13.84 -12.92 -5.90
CA ALA A 165 -13.25 -13.92 -5.00
C ALA A 165 -14.33 -14.82 -4.40
N GLY A 166 -15.44 -14.24 -3.96
CA GLY A 166 -16.62 -14.97 -3.48
C GLY A 166 -17.24 -15.84 -4.57
N PHE A 167 -17.40 -15.30 -5.78
CA PHE A 167 -17.90 -16.06 -6.94
C PHE A 167 -16.99 -17.23 -7.29
N ASN A 168 -15.67 -17.03 -7.32
CA ASN A 168 -14.68 -18.05 -7.58
C ASN A 168 -14.67 -19.14 -6.50
N SER A 169 -14.95 -18.79 -5.24
CA SER A 169 -15.01 -19.74 -4.12
C SER A 169 -16.12 -20.81 -4.26
N PHE A 170 -17.14 -20.56 -5.08
CA PHE A 170 -18.18 -21.56 -5.38
C PHE A 170 -17.73 -22.62 -6.41
N ASN A 171 -16.51 -22.53 -6.96
CA ASN A 171 -15.96 -23.44 -7.98
C ASN A 171 -16.90 -23.62 -9.19
N LEU A 172 -17.64 -22.57 -9.54
CA LEU A 172 -18.59 -22.55 -10.66
C LEU A 172 -17.89 -22.55 -12.03
N ILE A 173 -16.61 -22.14 -12.08
CA ILE A 173 -15.80 -22.04 -13.30
C ILE A 173 -14.82 -23.23 -13.35
N PRO A 174 -14.72 -23.95 -14.49
CA PRO A 174 -13.70 -24.98 -14.69
C PRO A 174 -12.28 -24.47 -14.46
N ALA A 175 -11.45 -25.26 -13.77
CA ALA A 175 -10.07 -24.90 -13.40
C ALA A 175 -9.21 -24.50 -14.61
N ALA A 176 -9.40 -25.13 -15.77
CA ALA A 176 -8.70 -24.76 -16.99
C ALA A 176 -8.99 -23.31 -17.41
N ILE A 177 -10.25 -22.88 -17.33
CA ILE A 177 -10.64 -21.50 -17.66
C ILE A 177 -10.04 -20.52 -16.65
N VAL A 178 -10.06 -20.86 -15.36
CA VAL A 178 -9.42 -20.05 -14.31
C VAL A 178 -7.91 -19.87 -14.60
N SER A 179 -7.21 -20.95 -14.97
CA SER A 179 -5.78 -20.87 -15.32
C SER A 179 -5.49 -19.95 -16.51
N TYR A 180 -6.35 -19.96 -17.54
CA TYR A 180 -6.21 -19.03 -18.67
C TYR A 180 -6.48 -17.58 -18.24
N ILE A 181 -7.49 -17.35 -17.40
CA ILE A 181 -7.79 -16.02 -16.85
C ILE A 181 -6.60 -15.49 -16.05
N VAL A 182 -6.03 -16.30 -15.15
CA VAL A 182 -4.84 -15.91 -14.36
C VAL A 182 -3.66 -15.57 -15.26
N THR A 183 -3.44 -16.35 -16.31
CA THR A 183 -2.34 -16.07 -17.27
C THR A 183 -2.54 -14.73 -17.98
N ILE A 184 -3.77 -14.46 -18.44
CA ILE A 184 -4.12 -13.17 -19.07
C ILE A 184 -3.95 -12.03 -18.06
N ASP A 185 -4.40 -12.20 -16.82
CA ASP A 185 -4.22 -11.24 -15.73
C ASP A 185 -2.74 -10.91 -15.50
N THR A 186 -1.86 -11.92 -15.41
CA THR A 186 -0.41 -11.71 -15.27
C THR A 186 0.17 -10.87 -16.41
N ILE A 187 -0.24 -11.13 -17.66
CA ILE A 187 0.20 -10.35 -18.82
C ILE A 187 -0.30 -8.91 -18.76
N LEU A 188 -1.59 -8.71 -18.43
CA LEU A 188 -2.19 -7.38 -18.27
C LEU A 188 -1.51 -6.59 -17.15
N LEU A 189 -1.23 -7.25 -16.02
CA LEU A 189 -0.54 -6.66 -14.88
C LEU A 189 0.89 -6.26 -15.24
N ALA A 190 1.62 -7.13 -15.95
CA ALA A 190 2.96 -6.82 -16.43
C ALA A 190 2.95 -5.58 -17.35
N MET A 191 2.00 -5.50 -18.29
CA MET A 191 1.85 -4.33 -19.16
C MET A 191 1.52 -3.06 -18.37
N ALA A 192 0.63 -3.15 -17.38
CA ALA A 192 0.29 -2.02 -16.51
C ALA A 192 1.51 -1.53 -15.69
N MET A 193 2.34 -2.45 -15.18
CA MET A 193 3.57 -2.10 -14.46
C MET A 193 4.63 -1.49 -15.34
N VAL A 194 4.78 -1.98 -16.59
CA VAL A 194 5.66 -1.35 -17.57
C VAL A 194 5.18 0.07 -17.89
N ALA A 195 3.89 0.27 -18.13
CA ALA A 195 3.32 1.59 -18.36
C ALA A 195 3.52 2.54 -17.16
N LEU A 196 3.35 2.05 -15.92
CA LEU A 196 3.63 2.82 -14.70
C LEU A 196 5.11 3.20 -14.62
N GLY A 197 6.02 2.27 -14.93
CA GLY A 197 7.45 2.53 -15.00
C GLY A 197 7.83 3.60 -16.03
N LEU A 198 7.24 3.54 -17.23
CA LEU A 198 7.47 4.51 -18.32
C LEU A 198 6.87 5.89 -18.04
N THR A 199 5.75 5.96 -17.31
CA THR A 199 5.08 7.21 -16.94
C THR A 199 5.65 7.83 -15.66
N THR A 200 6.42 7.08 -14.87
CA THR A 200 7.14 7.59 -13.71
C THR A 200 8.28 8.50 -14.20
N HIS A 201 7.99 9.80 -14.27
CA HIS A 201 8.99 10.77 -14.69
C HIS A 201 10.14 10.83 -13.66
N ILE A 202 11.37 10.65 -14.13
CA ILE A 202 12.61 10.91 -13.36
C ILE A 202 12.61 12.32 -12.74
N SER A 203 11.90 13.27 -13.37
CA SER A 203 11.69 14.61 -12.83
C SER A 203 10.86 14.64 -11.54
N ALA A 204 9.90 13.73 -11.34
CA ALA A 204 9.12 13.62 -10.11
C ALA A 204 9.97 13.06 -8.95
N ILE A 205 10.86 12.10 -9.25
CA ILE A 205 11.87 11.59 -8.30
C ILE A 205 12.85 12.70 -7.90
N ARG A 206 13.32 13.50 -8.88
CA ARG A 206 14.21 14.64 -8.62
C ARG A 206 13.52 15.76 -7.82
N GLN A 207 12.22 15.97 -8.06
CA GLN A 207 11.40 16.94 -7.33
C GLN A 207 11.01 16.47 -5.92
N ALA A 208 11.05 15.16 -5.65
CA ALA A 208 10.72 14.62 -4.33
C ALA A 208 11.62 15.20 -3.23
N GLY A 209 12.88 15.51 -3.53
CA GLY A 209 13.82 16.06 -2.56
C GLY A 209 14.24 15.05 -1.48
N VAL A 210 15.30 15.38 -0.74
CA VAL A 210 15.90 14.44 0.24
C VAL A 210 15.00 14.22 1.45
N LYS A 211 14.30 15.28 1.91
CA LYS A 211 13.50 15.22 3.14
C LYS A 211 12.29 14.27 3.04
N PRO A 212 11.47 14.33 1.97
CA PRO A 212 10.41 13.34 1.74
C PRO A 212 10.92 11.91 1.61
N LEU A 213 12.07 11.72 0.93
CA LEU A 213 12.66 10.40 0.77
C LEU A 213 13.09 9.80 2.12
N LEU A 214 13.69 10.61 3.01
CA LEU A 214 14.06 10.15 4.35
C LEU A 214 12.83 9.81 5.22
N LEU A 215 11.76 10.59 5.12
CA LEU A 215 10.51 10.27 5.80
C LEU A 215 9.94 8.93 5.29
N ALA A 216 9.90 8.75 3.97
CA ALA A 216 9.41 7.52 3.38
C ALA A 216 10.31 6.32 3.68
N LEU A 217 11.63 6.50 3.75
CA LEU A 217 12.58 5.48 4.20
C LEU A 217 12.29 5.05 5.64
N PHE A 218 12.09 6.03 6.54
CA PHE A 218 11.73 5.75 7.92
C PHE A 218 10.41 4.97 8.00
N LEU A 219 9.39 5.36 7.21
CA LEU A 219 8.12 4.64 7.16
C LEU A 219 8.26 3.25 6.56
N PHE A 220 9.13 3.07 5.56
CA PHE A 220 9.43 1.77 4.98
C PHE A 220 9.99 0.82 6.05
N PHE A 221 10.99 1.26 6.82
CA PHE A 221 11.54 0.48 7.93
C PHE A 221 10.53 0.27 9.05
N TRP A 222 9.74 1.28 9.38
CA TRP A 222 8.70 1.16 10.39
C TRP A 222 7.65 0.12 10.01
N LEU A 223 7.19 0.13 8.76
CA LEU A 223 6.20 -0.82 8.26
C LEU A 223 6.79 -2.23 8.14
N THR A 224 8.00 -2.38 7.62
CA THR A 224 8.66 -3.70 7.53
C THR A 224 8.94 -4.29 8.90
N LEU A 225 9.62 -3.57 9.78
CA LEU A 225 9.97 -4.09 11.11
C LEU A 225 8.74 -4.24 12.01
N GLY A 226 7.86 -3.24 12.03
CA GLY A 226 6.61 -3.30 12.80
C GLY A 226 5.68 -4.39 12.27
N GLY A 227 5.56 -4.51 10.95
CA GLY A 227 4.78 -5.57 10.30
C GLY A 227 5.36 -6.95 10.60
N ALA A 228 6.69 -7.12 10.57
CA ALA A 228 7.33 -8.38 10.93
C ALA A 228 7.04 -8.73 12.39
N ALA A 229 7.25 -7.80 13.32
CA ALA A 229 6.98 -8.00 14.75
C ALA A 229 5.52 -8.40 15.01
N ILE A 230 4.56 -7.74 14.38
CA ILE A 230 3.13 -8.07 14.52
C ILE A 230 2.83 -9.45 13.95
N ASN A 231 3.35 -9.80 12.78
CA ASN A 231 3.10 -11.11 12.17
C ASN A 231 3.67 -12.25 13.03
N ILE A 232 4.90 -12.08 13.54
CA ILE A 232 5.54 -13.06 14.45
C ILE A 232 4.72 -13.20 15.73
N PHE A 233 4.28 -12.08 16.30
CA PHE A 233 3.46 -12.10 17.51
C PHE A 233 2.14 -12.85 17.29
N ILE A 234 1.44 -12.58 16.18
CA ILE A 234 0.19 -13.26 15.84
C ILE A 234 0.43 -14.76 15.63
N GLN A 235 1.49 -15.15 14.91
CA GLN A 235 1.87 -16.55 14.75
C GLN A 235 2.14 -17.24 16.09
N SER A 236 2.83 -16.57 17.02
CA SER A 236 3.13 -17.13 18.34
C SER A 236 1.92 -17.29 19.26
N VAL A 237 0.82 -16.61 18.97
CA VAL A 237 -0.43 -16.66 19.77
C VAL A 237 -1.42 -17.67 19.17
N LEU A 238 -1.41 -17.84 17.85
CA LEU A 238 -2.32 -18.74 17.13
C LEU A 238 -1.80 -20.18 16.97
N MET A 239 -0.50 -20.41 17.16
CA MET A 239 0.15 -21.74 17.17
C MET A 239 0.59 -22.10 18.58
#